data_AF-A0A842K6U1-F1
#
_entry.id   AF-A0A842K6U1-F1
#
_cell.length_a   1.000
_cell.length_b   1.000
_cell.length_c   1.000
_cell.angle_alpha   90.00
_cell.angle_beta   90.00
_cell.angle_gamma   90.00
#
_symmetry.space_group_name_H-M   'P 1'
#
loop_
_entity.id
_entity.type
_entity.pdbx_description
1 polymer ?
#
loop_
_entity_poly.entity_id
_entity_poly.type
_entity_poly.pdbx_seq_one_letter_code
_entity_poly.pdbx_strand_id
1 'polypeptide(L)'
;MNTPHFNLGPIVLKWAALGGPDGFLGKAVGNEQPNPDGRGRRQRFEHGHIYWSPTTGAHEIHGNIFTKWESLGWENGILGYPTSDEQDEPGGGRISNFEHGSIRWRKYAAPLSFVQHNMALLPFPGNYKGSERDKAIDALVDNLRRTRPDVVGLSEVFVDDEKGTIRKRLRAIYPHHKSGPDEADLESDGGLLLLSKYPLVAEHSTIFRQSAGEDSYANKGALHARIQVPGHPTQYDIFLSHTQNPNAGGGGAARKQVKAQLSHLASFVHGLSSPLRPALLMGDLNTDALDPDLYRDMKNRLGYSLDLWTTTGNGTKGVTSGDPANTFVLIDNPLDPSTFNPPLPSGDPTRHRRGTRIDYFLSWHGPQYWPLYRDTTVLVWQSSPGRDISDHYGLATRQTDVRELHVSVHRPLGIITLTLKQFHCLEETDELGDDTVDFQLSYYAANGSRDARWVGNVDGVATGEVYKYQSPVVFRIHDPGAWLDLTVKGREKDDWPNADDEIDTGTIRVERRELTELIGRTTRRVVRLAGDGGEYAVTVSIGVE
;
A
#
# COMPACT_ATOMS: atom_id res chain seq x y z
N MET A 1 -12.10 -13.97 68.74
CA MET A 1 -11.63 -14.76 67.58
C MET A 1 -11.10 -13.76 66.57
N ASN A 2 -9.88 -13.92 66.06
CA ASN A 2 -9.40 -13.07 64.95
C ASN A 2 -9.82 -13.73 63.64
N THR A 3 -10.74 -13.11 62.90
CA THR A 3 -10.94 -13.41 61.48
C THR A 3 -9.70 -12.94 60.71
N PRO A 4 -9.02 -13.81 59.94
CA PRO A 4 -7.93 -13.38 59.08
C PRO A 4 -8.50 -12.51 57.96
N HIS A 5 -8.25 -11.20 58.02
CA HIS A 5 -8.48 -10.33 56.87
C HIS A 5 -7.40 -10.63 55.83
N PHE A 6 -7.74 -11.50 54.87
CA PHE A 6 -6.95 -11.67 53.65
C PHE A 6 -7.02 -10.35 52.86
N ASN A 7 -6.04 -9.48 53.08
CA ASN A 7 -5.81 -8.31 52.25
C ASN A 7 -5.35 -8.77 50.86
N LEU A 8 -6.32 -9.09 50.01
CA LEU A 8 -6.10 -9.43 48.61
C LEU A 8 -5.40 -8.26 47.91
N GLY A 9 -4.42 -8.58 47.05
CA GLY A 9 -3.72 -7.56 46.27
C GLY A 9 -4.70 -6.78 45.37
N PRO A 10 -4.42 -5.50 45.05
CA PRO A 10 -5.29 -4.67 44.21
C PRO A 10 -5.65 -5.32 42.87
N ILE A 11 -4.74 -6.11 42.29
CA ILE A 11 -4.94 -6.89 41.06
C ILE A 11 -5.99 -7.99 41.24
N VAL A 12 -5.94 -8.74 42.34
CA VAL A 12 -6.91 -9.81 42.64
C VAL A 12 -8.28 -9.23 42.96
N LEU A 13 -8.34 -8.10 43.69
CA LEU A 13 -9.57 -7.35 43.93
C LEU A 13 -10.19 -6.86 42.61
N LYS A 14 -9.36 -6.33 41.71
CA LYS A 14 -9.79 -5.88 40.38
C LYS A 14 -10.33 -7.03 39.53
N TRP A 15 -9.61 -8.15 39.46
CA TRP A 15 -10.03 -9.34 38.72
C TRP A 15 -11.35 -9.91 39.23
N ALA A 16 -11.53 -9.99 40.56
CA ALA A 16 -12.78 -10.43 41.16
C ALA A 16 -13.95 -9.48 40.83
N ALA A 17 -13.72 -8.16 40.83
CA ALA A 17 -14.72 -7.16 40.42
C ALA A 17 -15.07 -7.22 38.93
N LEU A 18 -14.19 -7.76 38.08
CA LEU A 18 -14.42 -8.01 36.65
C LEU A 18 -15.04 -9.40 36.35
N GLY A 19 -15.51 -10.13 37.38
CA GLY A 19 -16.16 -11.43 37.25
C GLY A 19 -15.26 -12.64 37.54
N GLY A 20 -13.97 -12.45 37.83
CA GLY A 20 -13.06 -13.53 38.20
C GLY A 20 -12.89 -14.57 37.06
N PRO A 21 -12.91 -15.88 37.36
CA PRO A 21 -12.75 -16.95 36.36
C PRO A 21 -13.79 -16.94 35.23
N ASP A 22 -14.99 -16.42 35.50
CA ASP A 22 -16.11 -16.37 34.57
C ASP A 22 -16.23 -14.99 33.89
N GLY A 23 -15.35 -14.06 34.22
CA GLY A 23 -15.22 -12.74 33.60
C GLY A 23 -14.47 -12.77 32.27
N PHE A 24 -14.56 -11.69 31.49
CA PHE A 24 -14.00 -11.64 30.11
C PHE A 24 -12.48 -11.82 30.02
N LEU A 25 -11.73 -11.57 31.10
CA LEU A 25 -10.29 -11.82 31.18
C LEU A 25 -9.95 -13.31 31.32
N GLY A 26 -10.90 -14.13 31.77
CA GLY A 26 -10.70 -15.53 32.15
C GLY A 26 -9.86 -15.71 33.42
N LYS A 27 -9.31 -16.91 33.58
CA LYS A 27 -8.51 -17.32 34.74
C LYS A 27 -7.12 -16.69 34.72
N ALA A 28 -6.51 -16.60 35.90
CA ALA A 28 -5.09 -16.24 36.02
C ALA A 28 -4.21 -17.34 35.41
N VAL A 29 -3.33 -16.96 34.47
CA VAL A 29 -2.39 -17.85 33.78
C VAL A 29 -1.07 -18.01 34.56
N GLY A 30 -0.84 -17.15 35.56
CA GLY A 30 0.31 -17.23 36.46
C GLY A 30 0.18 -16.30 37.66
N ASN A 31 1.20 -16.30 38.52
CA ASN A 31 1.26 -15.45 39.72
C ASN A 31 1.48 -13.96 39.38
N GLU A 32 1.14 -13.09 40.32
CA GLU A 32 1.40 -11.65 40.26
C GLU A 32 2.91 -11.34 40.28
N GLN A 33 3.44 -10.78 39.20
CA GLN A 33 4.85 -10.45 39.02
C GLN A 33 5.12 -8.98 39.37
N PRO A 34 6.32 -8.62 39.88
CA PRO A 34 6.78 -7.23 39.84
C PRO A 34 7.10 -6.82 38.39
N ASN A 35 6.94 -5.54 38.08
CA ASN A 35 7.33 -4.98 36.80
C ASN A 35 8.84 -4.67 36.77
N PRO A 36 9.51 -4.68 35.59
CA PRO A 36 10.96 -4.48 35.50
C PRO A 36 11.43 -3.08 35.92
N ASP A 37 10.52 -2.11 36.03
CA ASP A 37 10.78 -0.74 36.50
C ASP A 37 10.84 -0.62 38.04
N GLY A 38 10.43 -1.66 38.77
CA GLY A 38 10.33 -1.67 40.23
C GLY A 38 9.21 -0.80 40.84
N ARG A 39 8.40 -0.11 40.04
CA ARG A 39 7.31 0.76 40.54
C ARG A 39 6.01 -0.01 40.78
N GLY A 40 5.70 -0.96 39.91
CA GLY A 40 4.39 -1.61 39.84
C GLY A 40 4.45 -3.13 39.76
N ARG A 41 3.27 -3.72 39.56
CA ARG A 41 3.08 -5.18 39.46
C ARG A 41 2.07 -5.50 38.37
N ARG A 42 2.06 -6.73 37.90
CA ARG A 42 1.13 -7.22 36.86
C ARG A 42 0.75 -8.68 37.06
N GLN A 43 -0.41 -9.05 36.55
CA GLN A 43 -0.80 -10.46 36.41
C GLN A 43 -1.41 -10.69 35.02
N ARG A 44 -1.12 -11.86 34.44
CA ARG A 44 -1.64 -12.31 33.16
C ARG A 44 -2.83 -13.25 33.37
N PHE A 45 -3.86 -13.03 32.56
CA PHE A 45 -5.06 -13.84 32.49
C PHE A 45 -5.18 -14.48 31.09
N GLU A 46 -6.19 -15.33 30.87
CA GLU A 46 -6.36 -16.06 29.61
C GLU A 46 -6.56 -15.13 28.41
N HIS A 47 -7.18 -13.96 28.61
CA HIS A 47 -7.55 -13.02 27.54
C HIS A 47 -7.05 -11.58 27.71
N GLY A 48 -6.29 -11.29 28.77
CA GLY A 48 -5.73 -9.95 29.01
C GLY A 48 -4.76 -9.89 30.18
N HIS A 49 -4.42 -8.69 30.61
CA HIS A 49 -3.57 -8.42 31.78
C HIS A 49 -4.26 -7.44 32.73
N ILE A 50 -3.88 -7.48 34.01
CA ILE A 50 -4.14 -6.38 34.93
C ILE A 50 -2.79 -5.87 35.43
N TYR A 51 -2.59 -4.56 35.32
CA TYR A 51 -1.43 -3.83 35.81
C TYR A 51 -1.83 -2.99 37.02
N TRP A 52 -0.92 -2.88 37.99
CA TRP A 52 -1.07 -2.02 39.15
C TRP A 52 0.17 -1.17 39.38
N SER A 53 -0.04 0.10 39.74
CA SER A 53 0.99 0.95 40.32
C SER A 53 0.45 1.74 41.52
N PRO A 54 1.32 2.24 42.42
CA PRO A 54 0.92 3.15 43.50
C PRO A 54 0.29 4.46 43.01
N THR A 55 0.60 4.91 41.79
CA THR A 55 0.13 6.18 41.22
C THR A 55 -1.13 6.05 40.38
N THR A 56 -1.40 4.89 39.78
CA THR A 56 -2.55 4.68 38.88
C THR A 56 -3.62 3.74 39.42
N GLY A 57 -3.33 2.91 40.42
CA GLY A 57 -4.27 1.86 40.86
C GLY A 57 -4.25 0.64 39.93
N ALA A 58 -5.27 -0.22 40.01
CA ALA A 58 -5.33 -1.49 39.29
C ALA A 58 -6.26 -1.41 38.07
N HIS A 59 -5.68 -1.60 36.89
CA HIS A 59 -6.35 -1.45 35.60
C HIS A 59 -6.12 -2.64 34.68
N GLU A 60 -7.17 -3.03 33.96
CA GLU A 60 -7.09 -4.08 32.96
C GLU A 60 -6.66 -3.53 31.60
N ILE A 61 -6.00 -4.37 30.79
CA ILE A 61 -5.65 -4.06 29.41
C ILE A 61 -5.59 -5.34 28.56
N HIS A 62 -6.26 -5.33 27.40
CA HIS A 62 -6.40 -6.50 26.53
C HIS A 62 -6.43 -6.14 25.04
N GLY A 63 -6.63 -7.15 24.18
CA GLY A 63 -6.91 -6.98 22.75
C GLY A 63 -5.85 -6.19 21.96
N ASN A 64 -6.31 -5.46 20.94
CA ASN A 64 -5.45 -4.67 20.05
C ASN A 64 -4.73 -3.54 20.80
N ILE A 65 -5.34 -3.00 21.86
CA ILE A 65 -4.77 -1.92 22.68
C ILE A 65 -3.59 -2.44 23.51
N PHE A 66 -3.70 -3.63 24.10
CA PHE A 66 -2.56 -4.30 24.73
C PHE A 66 -1.41 -4.53 23.74
N THR A 67 -1.68 -5.15 22.58
CA THR A 67 -0.64 -5.42 21.57
C THR A 67 0.03 -4.15 21.05
N LYS A 68 -0.69 -3.02 20.97
CA LYS A 68 -0.05 -1.75 20.64
C LYS A 68 0.83 -1.22 21.77
N TRP A 69 0.35 -1.20 23.01
CA TRP A 69 1.10 -0.71 24.17
C TRP A 69 2.37 -1.54 24.42
N GLU A 70 2.27 -2.86 24.27
CA GLU A 70 3.38 -3.82 24.16
C GLU A 70 4.40 -3.39 23.10
N SER A 71 3.95 -3.08 21.88
CA SER A 71 4.82 -2.62 20.80
C SER A 71 5.53 -1.29 21.04
N LEU A 72 5.13 -0.54 22.08
CA LEU A 72 5.70 0.74 22.51
C LEU A 72 6.52 0.64 23.81
N GLY A 73 6.74 -0.57 24.35
CA GLY A 73 7.58 -0.80 25.54
C GLY A 73 6.82 -0.99 26.87
N TRP A 74 5.50 -1.23 26.84
CA TRP A 74 4.65 -1.41 28.01
C TRP A 74 4.82 -0.26 29.04
N GLU A 75 4.94 -0.58 30.34
CA GLU A 75 5.06 0.39 31.45
C GLU A 75 6.35 1.24 31.42
N ASN A 76 7.41 0.75 30.78
CA ASN A 76 8.64 1.51 30.50
C ASN A 76 8.54 2.36 29.23
N GLY A 77 7.49 2.14 28.43
CA GLY A 77 7.25 2.82 27.16
C GLY A 77 6.82 4.28 27.31
N ILE A 78 6.73 4.97 26.18
CA ILE A 78 6.44 6.42 26.14
C ILE A 78 5.10 6.83 26.78
N LEU A 79 4.17 5.87 26.90
CA LEU A 79 2.83 6.05 27.49
C LEU A 79 2.79 5.87 29.02
N GLY A 80 3.72 5.12 29.62
CA GLY A 80 3.67 4.74 31.05
C GLY A 80 2.57 3.72 31.38
N TYR A 81 2.17 3.66 32.65
CA TYR A 81 1.14 2.73 33.14
C TYR A 81 -0.27 3.07 32.61
N PRO A 82 -1.19 2.09 32.51
CA PRO A 82 -2.61 2.35 32.32
C PRO A 82 -3.20 3.15 33.51
N THR A 83 -4.04 4.12 33.19
CA THR A 83 -4.82 4.99 34.11
C THR A 83 -6.33 4.79 33.95
N SER A 84 -6.76 3.92 33.04
CA SER A 84 -8.12 3.40 32.96
C SER A 84 -8.11 1.95 32.48
N ASP A 85 -9.22 1.27 32.71
CA ASP A 85 -9.58 0.05 31.96
C ASP A 85 -9.84 0.41 30.49
N GLU A 86 -10.06 -0.59 29.63
CA GLU A 86 -10.55 -0.35 28.28
C GLU A 86 -12.06 0.00 28.29
N GLN A 87 -12.40 1.18 27.78
CA GLN A 87 -13.74 1.77 27.79
C GLN A 87 -14.31 1.90 26.36
N ASP A 88 -15.63 1.91 26.20
CA ASP A 88 -16.28 2.19 24.92
C ASP A 88 -16.22 3.68 24.56
N GLU A 89 -16.00 3.98 23.27
CA GLU A 89 -16.06 5.35 22.76
C GLU A 89 -17.41 5.69 22.10
N PRO A 90 -17.92 6.94 22.27
CA PRO A 90 -19.00 7.48 21.45
C PRO A 90 -18.69 7.39 19.95
N GLY A 91 -19.65 6.89 19.17
CA GLY A 91 -19.46 6.60 17.74
C GLY A 91 -18.93 5.19 17.44
N GLY A 92 -18.56 4.42 18.47
CA GLY A 92 -18.09 3.04 18.34
C GLY A 92 -16.56 2.94 18.30
N GLY A 93 -16.03 1.96 19.04
CA GLY A 93 -14.60 1.82 19.29
C GLY A 93 -14.32 1.71 20.79
N ARG A 94 -13.04 1.63 21.12
CA ARG A 94 -12.52 1.34 22.45
C ARG A 94 -11.32 2.25 22.76
N ILE A 95 -11.13 2.61 24.02
CA ILE A 95 -10.00 3.46 24.47
C ILE A 95 -9.48 3.02 25.84
N SER A 96 -8.15 3.01 25.98
CA SER A 96 -7.47 2.98 27.29
C SER A 96 -6.62 4.23 27.44
N ASN A 97 -6.62 4.79 28.64
CA ASN A 97 -5.78 5.93 29.02
C ASN A 97 -4.53 5.42 29.76
N PHE A 98 -3.44 6.17 29.65
CA PHE A 98 -2.16 5.89 30.29
C PHE A 98 -1.62 7.15 31.00
N GLU A 99 -0.56 7.03 31.78
CA GLU A 99 0.07 8.16 32.49
C GLU A 99 0.43 9.33 31.55
N HIS A 100 0.74 9.04 30.27
CA HIS A 100 1.29 10.01 29.31
C HIS A 100 0.61 10.02 27.94
N GLY A 101 -0.59 9.47 27.82
CA GLY A 101 -1.31 9.43 26.55
C GLY A 101 -2.54 8.52 26.56
N SER A 102 -3.00 8.13 25.37
CA SER A 102 -4.09 7.17 25.19
C SER A 102 -3.87 6.34 23.93
N ILE A 103 -4.45 5.14 23.91
CA ILE A 103 -4.59 4.33 22.70
C ILE A 103 -6.07 4.11 22.45
N ARG A 104 -6.49 4.44 21.23
CA ARG A 104 -7.86 4.32 20.72
C ARG A 104 -7.89 3.29 19.61
N TRP A 105 -8.85 2.38 19.63
CA TRP A 105 -9.15 1.45 18.54
C TRP A 105 -10.56 1.67 18.01
N ARG A 106 -10.74 1.74 16.70
CA ARG A 106 -12.05 1.96 16.05
C ARG A 106 -12.26 1.04 14.86
N LYS A 107 -13.53 0.81 14.52
CA LYS A 107 -13.95 0.09 13.31
C LYS A 107 -14.95 0.96 12.53
N TYR A 108 -14.58 1.37 11.34
CA TYR A 108 -15.45 2.11 10.42
C TYR A 108 -16.08 1.16 9.41
N ALA A 109 -17.42 1.20 9.30
CA ALA A 109 -18.16 0.53 8.24
C ALA A 109 -17.96 1.30 6.92
N ALA A 110 -16.84 1.01 6.26
CA ALA A 110 -16.30 1.78 5.15
C ALA A 110 -16.20 0.90 3.89
N PRO A 111 -17.33 0.50 3.29
CA PRO A 111 -17.31 -0.41 2.15
C PRO A 111 -16.76 0.29 0.90
N LEU A 112 -15.85 -0.39 0.20
CA LEU A 112 -15.40 -0.02 -1.14
C LEU A 112 -15.29 -1.28 -2.00
N SER A 113 -15.63 -1.16 -3.27
CA SER A 113 -15.59 -2.24 -4.26
C SER A 113 -14.68 -1.84 -5.43
N PHE A 114 -13.75 -2.72 -5.76
CA PHE A 114 -12.74 -2.49 -6.78
C PHE A 114 -12.89 -3.54 -7.87
N VAL A 115 -12.78 -3.13 -9.12
CA VAL A 115 -12.60 -4.02 -10.28
C VAL A 115 -11.29 -3.64 -10.96
N GLN A 116 -10.57 -4.65 -11.43
CA GLN A 116 -9.53 -4.45 -12.43
C GLN A 116 -9.73 -5.46 -13.59
N HIS A 117 -9.37 -5.06 -14.81
CA HIS A 117 -9.39 -5.93 -15.99
C HIS A 117 -8.40 -5.44 -17.05
N ASN A 118 -7.43 -6.26 -17.48
CA ASN A 118 -6.78 -6.05 -18.78
C ASN A 118 -7.83 -6.26 -19.89
N MET A 119 -7.88 -5.39 -20.90
CA MET A 119 -8.86 -5.40 -22.00
C MET A 119 -8.31 -5.94 -23.34
N ALA A 120 -7.00 -6.17 -23.47
CA ALA A 120 -6.33 -6.60 -24.71
C ALA A 120 -6.61 -5.74 -25.97
N LEU A 121 -7.06 -4.48 -25.82
CA LEU A 121 -7.46 -3.58 -26.93
C LEU A 121 -6.22 -2.90 -27.56
N LEU A 122 -5.28 -3.71 -28.05
CA LEU A 122 -4.04 -3.33 -28.76
C LEU A 122 -4.24 -2.21 -29.80
N PRO A 123 -3.24 -1.33 -30.06
CA PRO A 123 -3.37 -0.25 -31.05
C PRO A 123 -3.45 -0.79 -32.49
N PHE A 124 -4.02 0.00 -33.42
CA PHE A 124 -4.10 -0.33 -34.84
C PHE A 124 -2.70 -0.39 -35.48
N PRO A 125 -2.38 -1.35 -36.39
CA PRO A 125 -3.24 -2.35 -37.03
C PRO A 125 -3.47 -3.66 -36.24
N GLY A 126 -3.20 -3.68 -34.93
CA GLY A 126 -3.40 -4.82 -34.06
C GLY A 126 -4.85 -5.30 -33.96
N ASN A 127 -5.04 -6.62 -34.06
CA ASN A 127 -6.33 -7.28 -33.89
C ASN A 127 -6.58 -7.64 -32.42
N TYR A 128 -7.43 -6.86 -31.73
CA TYR A 128 -8.04 -7.29 -30.46
C TYR A 128 -8.70 -8.67 -30.63
N LYS A 129 -8.12 -9.70 -30.00
CA LYS A 129 -8.59 -11.10 -29.98
C LYS A 129 -9.18 -11.59 -31.31
N GLY A 130 -8.59 -11.15 -32.44
CA GLY A 130 -9.01 -11.47 -33.80
C GLY A 130 -10.26 -10.79 -34.39
N SER A 131 -11.04 -9.96 -33.65
CA SER A 131 -12.20 -9.16 -34.16
C SER A 131 -13.05 -8.51 -33.04
N GLU A 132 -14.08 -7.74 -33.40
CA GLU A 132 -15.21 -7.34 -32.52
C GLU A 132 -14.89 -6.47 -31.29
N ARG A 133 -14.04 -5.44 -31.46
CA ARG A 133 -13.70 -4.43 -30.42
C ARG A 133 -14.94 -3.80 -29.78
N ASP A 134 -15.88 -3.31 -30.59
CA ASP A 134 -17.10 -2.64 -30.12
C ASP A 134 -17.91 -3.50 -29.15
N LYS A 135 -18.04 -4.80 -29.42
CA LYS A 135 -18.78 -5.74 -28.55
C LYS A 135 -18.08 -5.97 -27.20
N ALA A 136 -16.75 -5.89 -27.17
CA ALA A 136 -16.00 -5.95 -25.91
C ALA A 136 -16.22 -4.68 -25.08
N ILE A 137 -16.22 -3.51 -25.72
CA ILE A 137 -16.54 -2.23 -25.09
C ILE A 137 -18.00 -2.19 -24.63
N ASP A 138 -18.95 -2.71 -25.42
CA ASP A 138 -20.36 -2.88 -25.03
C ASP A 138 -20.49 -3.73 -23.77
N ALA A 139 -19.94 -4.95 -23.79
CA ALA A 139 -20.04 -5.88 -22.67
C ALA A 139 -19.30 -5.39 -21.42
N LEU A 140 -18.17 -4.70 -21.56
CA LEU A 140 -17.50 -4.00 -20.46
C LEU A 140 -18.44 -2.95 -19.83
N VAL A 141 -19.01 -2.08 -20.67
CA VAL A 141 -19.89 -0.99 -20.22
C VAL A 141 -21.12 -1.54 -19.51
N ASP A 142 -21.75 -2.59 -20.04
CA ASP A 142 -22.97 -3.15 -19.45
C ASP A 142 -22.68 -4.01 -18.22
N ASN A 143 -21.55 -4.72 -18.15
CA ASN A 143 -21.09 -5.34 -16.90
C ASN A 143 -20.83 -4.28 -15.81
N LEU A 144 -20.14 -3.19 -16.13
CA LEU A 144 -19.89 -2.10 -15.16
C LEU A 144 -21.14 -1.32 -14.76
N ARG A 145 -22.16 -1.23 -15.63
CA ARG A 145 -23.50 -0.71 -15.29
C ARG A 145 -24.29 -1.64 -14.37
N ARG A 146 -24.09 -2.96 -14.49
CA ARG A 146 -24.72 -4.01 -13.67
C ARG A 146 -24.06 -4.15 -12.30
N THR A 147 -22.73 -4.23 -12.23
CA THR A 147 -21.97 -4.48 -11.00
C THR A 147 -21.69 -3.21 -10.21
N ARG A 148 -21.49 -2.07 -10.89
CA ARG A 148 -21.23 -0.75 -10.31
C ARG A 148 -20.19 -0.76 -9.17
N PRO A 149 -18.97 -1.27 -9.37
CA PRO A 149 -17.86 -1.09 -8.42
C PRO A 149 -17.61 0.40 -8.13
N ASP A 150 -16.90 0.74 -7.07
CA ASP A 150 -16.58 2.13 -6.69
C ASP A 150 -15.40 2.70 -7.49
N VAL A 151 -14.43 1.84 -7.83
CA VAL A 151 -13.28 2.15 -8.67
C VAL A 151 -13.04 1.02 -9.66
N VAL A 152 -12.67 1.36 -10.90
CA VAL A 152 -12.29 0.43 -11.96
C VAL A 152 -10.89 0.76 -12.45
N GLY A 153 -10.02 -0.23 -12.58
CA GLY A 153 -8.77 -0.14 -13.33
C GLY A 153 -8.83 -0.94 -14.62
N LEU A 154 -8.57 -0.31 -15.76
CA LEU A 154 -8.47 -0.99 -17.05
C LEU A 154 -7.03 -0.88 -17.57
N SER A 155 -6.48 -2.00 -18.03
CA SER A 155 -5.19 -2.06 -18.74
C SER A 155 -5.43 -2.39 -20.21
N GLU A 156 -4.47 -2.08 -21.09
CA GLU A 156 -4.56 -2.27 -22.55
C GLU A 156 -5.83 -1.69 -23.20
N VAL A 157 -6.15 -0.43 -22.93
CA VAL A 157 -7.13 0.37 -23.69
C VAL A 157 -6.38 1.43 -24.49
N PHE A 158 -5.51 1.02 -25.41
CA PHE A 158 -4.52 1.89 -26.05
C PHE A 158 -5.12 3.00 -26.94
N VAL A 159 -6.29 2.78 -27.56
CA VAL A 159 -6.89 3.77 -28.46
C VAL A 159 -7.69 4.83 -27.69
N ASP A 160 -7.33 6.10 -27.85
CA ASP A 160 -7.90 7.20 -27.05
C ASP A 160 -9.39 7.46 -27.34
N ASP A 161 -9.87 7.21 -28.56
CA ASP A 161 -11.30 7.21 -28.91
C ASP A 161 -12.08 6.09 -28.17
N GLU A 162 -11.45 4.96 -27.87
CA GLU A 162 -12.05 3.87 -27.09
C GLU A 162 -12.09 4.24 -25.61
N LYS A 163 -11.00 4.80 -25.05
CA LYS A 163 -11.03 5.43 -23.73
C LYS A 163 -12.12 6.51 -23.65
N GLY A 164 -12.22 7.37 -24.67
CA GLY A 164 -13.23 8.43 -24.77
C GLY A 164 -14.65 7.86 -24.79
N THR A 165 -14.87 6.78 -25.54
CA THR A 165 -16.15 6.06 -25.62
C THR A 165 -16.55 5.43 -24.28
N ILE A 166 -15.63 4.72 -23.61
CA ILE A 166 -15.86 4.13 -22.28
C ILE A 166 -16.19 5.23 -21.26
N ARG A 167 -15.36 6.29 -21.17
CA ARG A 167 -15.58 7.47 -20.31
C ARG A 167 -16.95 8.08 -20.55
N LYS A 168 -17.31 8.37 -21.81
CA LYS A 168 -18.59 8.97 -22.22
C LYS A 168 -19.79 8.11 -21.85
N ARG A 169 -19.72 6.78 -22.05
CA ARG A 169 -20.82 5.83 -21.79
C ARG A 169 -21.06 5.53 -20.30
N LEU A 170 -20.04 5.76 -19.46
CA LEU A 170 -20.07 5.48 -18.02
C LEU A 170 -20.04 6.73 -17.12
N ARG A 171 -19.92 7.95 -17.68
CA ARG A 171 -19.83 9.24 -16.94
C ARG A 171 -20.88 9.45 -15.84
N ALA A 172 -22.08 8.88 -15.99
CA ALA A 172 -23.16 8.94 -14.99
C ALA A 172 -22.96 8.01 -13.77
N ILE A 173 -21.93 7.15 -13.80
CA ILE A 173 -21.49 6.28 -12.71
C ILE A 173 -20.09 6.69 -12.25
N TYR A 174 -19.19 6.94 -13.20
CA TYR A 174 -17.81 7.38 -12.95
C TYR A 174 -17.58 8.79 -13.53
N PRO A 175 -17.91 9.85 -12.78
CA PRO A 175 -17.65 11.22 -13.23
C PRO A 175 -16.16 11.60 -13.17
N HIS A 176 -15.34 10.83 -12.44
CA HIS A 176 -13.90 11.06 -12.28
C HIS A 176 -13.10 9.92 -12.93
N HIS A 177 -11.96 10.26 -13.55
CA HIS A 177 -11.08 9.29 -14.21
C HIS A 177 -9.66 9.83 -14.37
N LYS A 178 -8.70 8.94 -14.59
CA LYS A 178 -7.34 9.24 -15.05
C LYS A 178 -6.91 8.22 -16.11
N SER A 179 -6.17 8.66 -17.13
CA SER A 179 -5.61 7.80 -18.17
C SER A 179 -4.10 8.07 -18.36
N GLY A 180 -3.45 7.23 -19.18
CA GLY A 180 -2.02 7.31 -19.50
C GLY A 180 -1.24 6.13 -18.91
N PRO A 181 0.00 6.35 -18.41
CA PRO A 181 0.80 7.55 -18.61
C PRO A 181 1.04 7.79 -20.11
N ASP A 182 1.42 9.00 -20.46
CA ASP A 182 1.35 9.50 -21.83
C ASP A 182 2.27 10.72 -21.97
N GLU A 183 2.86 10.92 -23.14
CA GLU A 183 3.72 12.06 -23.46
C GLU A 183 3.62 12.46 -24.95
N ALA A 184 4.36 13.49 -25.36
CA ALA A 184 4.19 14.13 -26.67
C ALA A 184 5.12 13.54 -27.76
N ASP A 185 5.16 12.21 -27.88
CA ASP A 185 6.15 11.49 -28.69
C ASP A 185 5.54 10.66 -29.87
N LEU A 186 6.16 9.54 -30.26
CA LEU A 186 5.69 8.61 -31.31
C LEU A 186 5.17 7.27 -30.77
N GLU A 187 5.41 6.93 -29.51
CA GLU A 187 4.86 5.76 -28.83
C GLU A 187 3.36 5.92 -28.56
N SER A 188 2.67 4.80 -28.32
CA SER A 188 1.31 4.81 -27.79
C SER A 188 1.33 5.26 -26.31
N ASP A 189 0.22 5.80 -25.79
CA ASP A 189 0.06 5.90 -24.33
C ASP A 189 0.11 4.50 -23.66
N GLY A 190 0.35 4.45 -22.34
CA GLY A 190 0.53 3.21 -21.58
C GLY A 190 -0.71 2.31 -21.43
N GLY A 191 -1.81 2.63 -22.11
CA GLY A 191 -3.02 1.80 -22.19
C GLY A 191 -3.90 1.82 -20.93
N LEU A 192 -3.58 2.61 -19.90
CA LEU A 192 -4.32 2.57 -18.64
C LEU A 192 -5.50 3.54 -18.60
N LEU A 193 -6.59 3.09 -17.98
CA LEU A 193 -7.77 3.92 -17.68
C LEU A 193 -8.32 3.56 -16.29
N LEU A 194 -8.14 4.47 -15.33
CA LEU A 194 -8.75 4.41 -14.00
C LEU A 194 -10.06 5.20 -14.01
N LEU A 195 -11.15 4.60 -13.53
CA LEU A 195 -12.47 5.22 -13.38
C LEU A 195 -12.89 5.22 -11.90
N SER A 196 -13.49 6.31 -11.41
CA SER A 196 -13.87 6.46 -9.99
C SER A 196 -15.23 7.12 -9.82
N LYS A 197 -16.04 6.62 -8.87
CA LYS A 197 -17.25 7.31 -8.38
C LYS A 197 -16.92 8.58 -7.60
N TYR A 198 -15.73 8.63 -6.99
CA TYR A 198 -15.32 9.63 -6.01
C TYR A 198 -14.26 10.60 -6.57
N PRO A 199 -14.21 11.86 -6.08
CA PRO A 199 -13.22 12.83 -6.51
C PRO A 199 -11.79 12.32 -6.33
N LEU A 200 -10.98 12.51 -7.37
CA LEU A 200 -9.53 12.39 -7.29
C LEU A 200 -9.01 13.69 -6.65
N VAL A 201 -8.17 13.59 -5.62
CA VAL A 201 -7.65 14.73 -4.83
C VAL A 201 -6.11 14.83 -4.86
N ALA A 202 -5.46 13.88 -5.51
CA ALA A 202 -4.08 13.96 -6.00
C ALA A 202 -3.94 12.93 -7.12
N GLU A 203 -3.19 13.26 -8.18
CA GLU A 203 -3.07 12.46 -9.39
C GLU A 203 -1.65 12.54 -9.92
N HIS A 204 -1.01 11.39 -10.15
CA HIS A 204 0.37 11.33 -10.67
C HIS A 204 0.52 10.19 -11.68
N SER A 205 1.58 10.24 -12.47
CA SER A 205 1.93 9.23 -13.48
C SER A 205 3.45 9.06 -13.53
N THR A 206 3.93 7.95 -14.10
CA THR A 206 5.33 7.75 -14.47
C THR A 206 5.44 6.69 -15.57
N ILE A 207 6.42 6.82 -16.48
CA ILE A 207 6.65 5.96 -17.65
C ILE A 207 7.83 5.02 -17.36
N PHE A 208 7.77 3.77 -17.85
CA PHE A 208 8.80 2.76 -17.65
C PHE A 208 9.78 2.71 -18.83
N ARG A 209 10.79 3.58 -18.81
CA ARG A 209 11.83 3.65 -19.85
C ARG A 209 12.59 2.33 -20.08
N GLN A 210 12.61 1.43 -19.10
CA GLN A 210 13.19 0.09 -19.25
C GLN A 210 12.19 -0.87 -19.93
N SER A 211 12.17 -0.89 -21.26
CA SER A 211 11.27 -1.72 -22.09
C SER A 211 12.04 -2.72 -22.99
N ALA A 212 11.34 -3.67 -23.62
CA ALA A 212 11.88 -4.57 -24.65
C ALA A 212 10.83 -5.10 -25.62
N GLY A 213 11.20 -5.14 -26.91
CA GLY A 213 10.41 -5.76 -27.97
C GLY A 213 9.23 -4.90 -28.38
N GLU A 214 8.06 -5.52 -28.54
CA GLU A 214 6.82 -4.86 -28.94
C GLU A 214 6.30 -3.85 -27.89
N ASP A 215 6.71 -4.03 -26.63
CA ASP A 215 6.40 -3.12 -25.51
C ASP A 215 7.26 -1.83 -25.51
N SER A 216 8.21 -1.70 -26.44
CA SER A 216 9.02 -0.48 -26.68
C SER A 216 8.41 0.45 -27.75
N TYR A 217 7.09 0.39 -27.92
CA TYR A 217 6.29 1.30 -28.77
C TYR A 217 5.07 1.83 -28.02
N ALA A 218 5.11 1.77 -26.68
CA ALA A 218 4.07 2.24 -25.80
C ALA A 218 4.68 2.66 -24.47
N ASN A 219 4.27 3.85 -24.01
CA ASN A 219 4.58 4.47 -22.74
C ASN A 219 3.98 3.68 -21.55
N LYS A 220 4.30 2.38 -21.41
CA LYS A 220 3.90 1.53 -20.28
C LYS A 220 4.41 2.14 -18.99
N GLY A 221 3.69 1.93 -17.88
CA GLY A 221 3.99 2.64 -16.65
C GLY A 221 2.96 2.47 -15.56
N ALA A 222 2.78 3.53 -14.77
CA ALA A 222 1.83 3.55 -13.67
C ALA A 222 1.05 4.87 -13.58
N LEU A 223 -0.21 4.75 -13.15
CA LEU A 223 -1.05 5.84 -12.69
C LEU A 223 -1.19 5.75 -11.16
N HIS A 224 -1.19 6.90 -10.50
CA HIS A 224 -1.67 7.07 -9.13
C HIS A 224 -2.88 8.00 -9.11
N ALA A 225 -3.89 7.64 -8.34
CA ALA A 225 -5.03 8.48 -8.01
C ALA A 225 -5.37 8.33 -6.52
N ARG A 226 -5.38 9.45 -5.79
CA ARG A 226 -5.86 9.49 -4.40
C ARG A 226 -7.34 9.84 -4.39
N ILE A 227 -8.20 8.99 -3.84
CA ILE A 227 -9.65 9.26 -3.74
C ILE A 227 -10.05 9.80 -2.37
N GLN A 228 -10.99 10.75 -2.37
CA GLN A 228 -11.69 11.19 -1.17
C GLN A 228 -13.12 10.62 -1.13
N VAL A 229 -13.31 9.61 -0.30
CA VAL A 229 -14.61 8.94 -0.11
C VAL A 229 -15.39 9.64 1.01
N PRO A 230 -16.65 10.05 0.81
CA PRO A 230 -17.49 10.64 1.86
C PRO A 230 -17.73 9.65 3.02
N GLY A 231 -17.53 10.11 4.26
CA GLY A 231 -17.71 9.29 5.47
C GLY A 231 -16.62 8.24 5.75
N HIS A 232 -15.63 8.10 4.86
CA HIS A 232 -14.47 7.23 5.08
C HIS A 232 -13.46 7.91 6.03
N PRO A 233 -12.82 7.18 6.97
CA PRO A 233 -12.00 7.78 8.03
C PRO A 233 -10.68 8.42 7.55
N THR A 234 -10.27 8.16 6.32
CA THR A 234 -9.01 8.63 5.72
C THR A 234 -9.11 8.58 4.19
N GLN A 235 -8.14 9.16 3.48
CA GLN A 235 -8.05 9.08 2.01
C GLN A 235 -7.46 7.73 1.57
N TYR A 236 -7.74 7.33 0.32
CA TYR A 236 -7.22 6.09 -0.26
C TYR A 236 -6.20 6.38 -1.36
N ASP A 237 -5.02 5.78 -1.30
CA ASP A 237 -4.04 5.81 -2.39
C ASP A 237 -4.27 4.61 -3.33
N ILE A 238 -4.58 4.87 -4.60
CA ILE A 238 -4.85 3.82 -5.60
C ILE A 238 -3.82 3.92 -6.72
N PHE A 239 -3.26 2.79 -7.11
CA PHE A 239 -2.29 2.67 -8.18
C PHE A 239 -2.81 1.69 -9.24
N LEU A 240 -2.65 2.04 -10.52
CA LEU A 240 -2.94 1.19 -11.66
C LEU A 240 -1.68 1.08 -12.52
N SER A 241 -1.31 -0.12 -12.98
CA SER A 241 -0.12 -0.31 -13.81
C SER A 241 -0.32 -1.42 -14.86
N HIS A 242 0.49 -1.37 -15.91
CA HIS A 242 0.71 -2.48 -16.85
C HIS A 242 2.21 -2.56 -17.11
N THR A 243 2.82 -3.70 -16.78
CA THR A 243 4.26 -3.91 -16.99
C THR A 243 4.55 -4.67 -18.28
N GLN A 244 5.83 -4.70 -18.64
CA GLN A 244 6.46 -5.50 -19.69
C GLN A 244 5.98 -6.95 -19.70
N ASN A 245 5.70 -7.51 -20.88
CA ASN A 245 5.51 -8.95 -21.08
C ASN A 245 6.89 -9.65 -21.00
N PRO A 246 7.11 -10.62 -20.07
CA PRO A 246 8.40 -11.28 -19.87
C PRO A 246 8.88 -12.13 -21.06
N ASN A 247 8.05 -12.33 -22.08
CA ASN A 247 8.35 -13.16 -23.26
C ASN A 247 8.53 -12.34 -24.55
N ALA A 248 8.38 -11.00 -24.51
CA ALA A 248 8.54 -10.12 -25.66
C ALA A 248 9.92 -10.27 -26.33
N GLY A 249 9.98 -10.15 -27.65
CA GLY A 249 11.21 -10.34 -28.42
C GLY A 249 11.88 -11.74 -28.33
N GLY A 250 11.26 -12.72 -27.65
CA GLY A 250 11.72 -14.12 -27.62
C GLY A 250 13.02 -14.39 -26.86
N GLY A 251 13.51 -13.45 -26.03
CA GLY A 251 14.79 -13.56 -25.34
C GLY A 251 14.74 -13.14 -23.86
N GLY A 252 15.72 -13.59 -23.07
CA GLY A 252 15.79 -13.32 -21.63
C GLY A 252 15.89 -11.84 -21.22
N ALA A 253 16.11 -10.93 -22.17
CA ALA A 253 16.15 -9.49 -21.94
C ALA A 253 14.83 -8.97 -21.36
N ALA A 254 13.67 -9.40 -21.87
CA ALA A 254 12.36 -8.94 -21.37
C ALA A 254 12.16 -9.24 -19.87
N ARG A 255 12.69 -10.37 -19.37
CA ARG A 255 12.69 -10.69 -17.92
C ARG A 255 13.64 -9.80 -17.09
N LYS A 256 14.68 -9.18 -17.68
CA LYS A 256 15.44 -8.10 -17.01
C LYS A 256 14.54 -6.86 -16.88
N GLN A 257 13.89 -6.46 -17.98
CA GLN A 257 13.07 -5.25 -18.02
C GLN A 257 11.88 -5.33 -17.06
N VAL A 258 11.13 -6.45 -17.01
CA VAL A 258 10.10 -6.69 -15.97
C VAL A 258 10.61 -6.40 -14.56
N LYS A 259 11.83 -6.84 -14.23
CA LYS A 259 12.43 -6.62 -12.91
C LYS A 259 12.84 -5.16 -12.68
N ALA A 260 13.27 -4.44 -13.71
CA ALA A 260 13.53 -3.00 -13.64
C ALA A 260 12.22 -2.22 -13.44
N GLN A 261 11.20 -2.48 -14.25
CA GLN A 261 9.87 -1.86 -14.14
C GLN A 261 9.20 -2.14 -12.78
N LEU A 262 9.31 -3.36 -12.24
CA LEU A 262 8.83 -3.66 -10.88
C LEU A 262 9.62 -2.92 -9.79
N SER A 263 10.88 -2.56 -10.05
CA SER A 263 11.69 -1.70 -9.18
C SER A 263 11.27 -0.23 -9.28
N HIS A 264 10.93 0.24 -10.48
CA HIS A 264 10.37 1.57 -10.74
C HIS A 264 8.99 1.72 -10.09
N LEU A 265 8.10 0.77 -10.32
CA LEU A 265 6.77 0.70 -9.71
C LEU A 265 6.85 0.69 -8.18
N ALA A 266 7.82 -0.01 -7.59
CA ALA A 266 8.06 0.05 -6.14
C ALA A 266 8.48 1.45 -5.68
N SER A 267 9.41 2.11 -6.37
CA SER A 267 9.78 3.52 -6.12
C SER A 267 8.57 4.46 -6.19
N PHE A 268 7.76 4.36 -7.25
CA PHE A 268 6.57 5.19 -7.47
C PHE A 268 5.51 4.99 -6.37
N VAL A 269 5.17 3.73 -6.07
CA VAL A 269 4.22 3.38 -5.01
C VAL A 269 4.71 3.86 -3.64
N HIS A 270 5.97 3.62 -3.30
CA HIS A 270 6.53 3.99 -1.99
C HIS A 270 6.79 5.49 -1.83
N GLY A 271 6.96 6.25 -2.93
CA GLY A 271 7.07 7.70 -2.91
C GLY A 271 5.73 8.42 -2.68
N LEU A 272 4.64 7.87 -3.22
CA LEU A 272 3.32 8.51 -3.16
C LEU A 272 2.42 8.00 -2.02
N SER A 273 2.70 6.80 -1.50
CA SER A 273 2.00 6.21 -0.34
C SER A 273 2.37 6.89 0.97
N SER A 274 1.53 6.72 1.99
CA SER A 274 1.81 7.12 3.38
C SER A 274 1.48 5.99 4.35
N PRO A 275 2.27 5.75 5.41
CA PRO A 275 1.91 4.81 6.49
C PRO A 275 0.69 5.28 7.30
N LEU A 276 0.12 6.44 7.00
CA LEU A 276 -1.11 6.97 7.61
C LEU A 276 -2.32 6.86 6.66
N ARG A 277 -2.22 6.11 5.55
CA ARG A 277 -3.32 5.80 4.63
C ARG A 277 -3.21 4.35 4.11
N PRO A 278 -4.34 3.70 3.77
CA PRO A 278 -4.32 2.48 2.97
C PRO A 278 -3.85 2.75 1.53
N ALA A 279 -3.16 1.78 0.94
CA ALA A 279 -2.80 1.78 -0.47
C ALA A 279 -3.25 0.49 -1.17
N LEU A 280 -3.69 0.58 -2.43
CA LEU A 280 -4.01 -0.55 -3.29
C LEU A 280 -3.40 -0.35 -4.68
N LEU A 281 -2.49 -1.23 -5.07
CA LEU A 281 -2.06 -1.43 -6.46
C LEU A 281 -2.96 -2.47 -7.10
N MET A 282 -3.41 -2.18 -8.32
CA MET A 282 -4.11 -3.11 -9.18
C MET A 282 -3.51 -3.08 -10.59
N GLY A 283 -3.60 -4.19 -11.34
CA GLY A 283 -3.20 -4.19 -12.74
C GLY A 283 -2.59 -5.50 -13.22
N ASP A 284 -2.31 -5.55 -14.51
CA ASP A 284 -1.52 -6.62 -15.12
C ASP A 284 -0.03 -6.36 -14.85
N LEU A 285 0.55 -7.11 -13.91
CA LEU A 285 1.97 -7.04 -13.58
C LEU A 285 2.80 -8.09 -14.35
N ASN A 286 2.22 -8.72 -15.38
CA ASN A 286 2.84 -9.67 -16.31
C ASN A 286 3.73 -10.73 -15.62
N THR A 287 3.36 -11.09 -14.40
CA THR A 287 4.13 -11.92 -13.47
C THR A 287 3.24 -13.11 -13.07
N ASP A 288 3.53 -14.28 -13.61
CA ASP A 288 2.80 -15.51 -13.26
C ASP A 288 2.98 -15.81 -11.76
N ALA A 289 1.87 -15.98 -11.04
CA ALA A 289 1.88 -16.38 -9.63
C ALA A 289 2.46 -17.80 -9.41
N LEU A 290 2.59 -18.60 -10.47
CA LEU A 290 3.30 -19.88 -10.48
C LEU A 290 4.76 -19.81 -10.93
N ASP A 291 5.27 -18.64 -11.34
CA ASP A 291 6.72 -18.41 -11.51
C ASP A 291 7.30 -18.04 -10.13
N PRO A 292 7.96 -18.97 -9.41
CA PRO A 292 8.38 -18.76 -8.03
C PRO A 292 9.57 -17.81 -7.92
N ASP A 293 10.12 -17.36 -9.05
CA ASP A 293 11.22 -16.41 -9.11
C ASP A 293 10.70 -15.02 -9.45
N LEU A 294 9.88 -14.83 -10.49
CA LEU A 294 9.26 -13.53 -10.77
C LEU A 294 8.27 -13.11 -9.68
N TYR A 295 7.36 -13.97 -9.25
CA TYR A 295 6.41 -13.61 -8.17
C TYR A 295 7.16 -13.21 -6.90
N ARG A 296 8.22 -13.94 -6.53
CA ARG A 296 9.03 -13.62 -5.34
C ARG A 296 9.83 -12.33 -5.51
N ASP A 297 10.44 -12.10 -6.67
CA ASP A 297 11.18 -10.87 -6.99
C ASP A 297 10.24 -9.64 -6.96
N MET A 298 9.03 -9.78 -7.51
CA MET A 298 7.95 -8.80 -7.41
C MET A 298 7.57 -8.51 -5.96
N LYS A 299 7.24 -9.53 -5.15
CA LYS A 299 6.86 -9.33 -3.73
C LYS A 299 8.01 -8.72 -2.91
N ASN A 300 9.26 -9.04 -3.24
CA ASN A 300 10.44 -8.46 -2.60
C ASN A 300 10.60 -6.97 -2.93
N ARG A 301 10.50 -6.56 -4.21
CA ARG A 301 10.61 -5.15 -4.63
C ARG A 301 9.46 -4.30 -4.08
N LEU A 302 8.24 -4.81 -4.19
CA LEU A 302 7.01 -4.17 -3.71
C LEU A 302 6.85 -4.22 -2.17
N GLY A 303 7.87 -4.62 -1.40
CA GLY A 303 7.86 -4.53 0.06
C GLY A 303 6.83 -5.41 0.77
N TYR A 304 6.58 -6.62 0.27
CA TYR A 304 5.68 -7.63 0.85
C TYR A 304 4.24 -7.15 1.12
N SER A 305 3.59 -6.58 0.09
CA SER A 305 2.15 -6.32 0.08
C SER A 305 1.28 -7.55 0.40
N LEU A 306 0.06 -7.32 0.90
CA LEU A 306 -0.97 -8.36 0.96
C LEU A 306 -1.51 -8.63 -0.45
N ASP A 307 -1.54 -9.90 -0.86
CA ASP A 307 -2.15 -10.34 -2.11
C ASP A 307 -3.63 -10.73 -1.87
N LEU A 308 -4.55 -10.02 -2.52
CA LEU A 308 -5.99 -10.15 -2.26
C LEU A 308 -6.66 -11.31 -3.01
N TRP A 309 -6.03 -11.91 -4.03
CA TRP A 309 -6.58 -13.05 -4.80
C TRP A 309 -6.91 -14.26 -3.93
N THR A 310 -6.33 -14.32 -2.73
CA THR A 310 -6.11 -15.55 -1.97
C THR A 310 -7.06 -15.73 -0.77
N THR A 311 -8.06 -14.85 -0.63
CA THR A 311 -8.77 -14.66 0.65
C THR A 311 -10.15 -15.29 0.71
N THR A 312 -10.22 -16.61 0.89
CA THR A 312 -11.46 -17.34 1.26
C THR A 312 -11.28 -18.08 2.59
N GLY A 313 -12.03 -17.66 3.64
CA GLY A 313 -12.05 -18.32 4.94
C GLY A 313 -11.00 -17.85 5.96
N ASN A 314 -11.44 -17.61 7.19
CA ASN A 314 -10.68 -17.54 8.47
C ASN A 314 -9.22 -17.03 8.53
N GLY A 315 -8.86 -16.05 7.72
CA GLY A 315 -7.96 -14.95 8.16
C GLY A 315 -6.45 -15.22 8.19
N THR A 316 -5.95 -16.26 7.52
CA THR A 316 -4.51 -16.51 7.39
C THR A 316 -4.04 -16.47 5.93
N LYS A 317 -3.39 -15.37 5.56
CA LYS A 317 -2.36 -15.20 4.51
C LYS A 317 -2.56 -15.89 3.14
N GLY A 318 -2.73 -15.05 2.10
CA GLY A 318 -1.66 -14.82 1.11
C GLY A 318 -0.97 -16.07 0.52
N VAL A 319 -1.68 -16.76 -0.38
CA VAL A 319 -1.27 -17.95 -1.14
C VAL A 319 -0.84 -19.16 -0.29
N THR A 320 -1.72 -20.14 -0.15
CA THR A 320 -1.31 -21.55 0.00
C THR A 320 -1.44 -22.28 -1.34
N SER A 321 -0.29 -22.50 -1.98
CA SER A 321 -0.20 -23.37 -3.16
C SER A 321 -0.44 -24.84 -2.76
N GLY A 322 -1.53 -25.46 -3.21
CA GLY A 322 -1.67 -26.92 -3.20
C GLY A 322 -3.02 -27.50 -2.76
N ASP A 323 -3.90 -26.72 -2.12
CA ASP A 323 -5.17 -27.25 -1.59
C ASP A 323 -6.26 -27.35 -2.69
N PRO A 324 -6.82 -28.54 -2.97
CA PRO A 324 -7.93 -28.70 -3.92
C PRO A 324 -9.29 -28.20 -3.40
N ALA A 325 -9.41 -27.78 -2.12
CA ALA A 325 -10.64 -27.25 -1.54
C ALA A 325 -10.86 -25.74 -1.78
N ASN A 326 -9.86 -25.02 -2.29
CA ASN A 326 -9.99 -23.59 -2.61
C ASN A 326 -10.88 -23.39 -3.86
N THR A 327 -12.07 -22.81 -3.67
CA THR A 327 -13.10 -22.70 -4.70
C THR A 327 -12.92 -21.50 -5.62
N PHE A 328 -12.76 -21.75 -6.92
CA PHE A 328 -12.97 -20.74 -7.95
C PHE A 328 -14.43 -20.29 -7.95
N VAL A 329 -14.69 -19.01 -7.69
CA VAL A 329 -16.01 -18.40 -7.84
C VAL A 329 -16.06 -17.67 -9.18
N LEU A 330 -16.70 -18.30 -10.16
CA LEU A 330 -17.09 -17.65 -11.41
C LEU A 330 -18.26 -16.71 -11.14
N ILE A 331 -18.12 -15.42 -11.47
CA ILE A 331 -19.25 -14.49 -11.57
C ILE A 331 -19.66 -14.42 -13.04
N ASP A 332 -20.36 -15.46 -13.50
CA ASP A 332 -20.94 -15.50 -14.83
C ASP A 332 -21.94 -14.35 -15.03
N ASN A 333 -21.95 -13.77 -16.23
CA ASN A 333 -22.92 -12.75 -16.60
C ASN A 333 -24.26 -13.42 -16.92
N PRO A 334 -25.39 -13.07 -16.24
CA PRO A 334 -26.65 -13.80 -16.38
C PRO A 334 -27.35 -13.49 -17.70
N LEU A 335 -26.91 -14.14 -18.78
CA LEU A 335 -27.61 -14.29 -20.04
C LEU A 335 -28.05 -15.76 -20.19
N ASP A 336 -29.28 -15.93 -20.67
CA ASP A 336 -30.08 -17.17 -20.74
C ASP A 336 -29.34 -18.53 -20.63
N PRO A 337 -29.57 -19.32 -19.56
CA PRO A 337 -29.00 -20.66 -19.40
C PRO A 337 -29.39 -21.70 -20.46
N SER A 338 -30.31 -21.40 -21.38
CA SER A 338 -30.77 -22.33 -22.42
C SER A 338 -29.95 -22.29 -23.72
N THR A 339 -29.04 -21.32 -23.91
CA THR A 339 -28.32 -21.15 -25.19
C THR A 339 -26.83 -21.55 -25.18
N PHE A 340 -26.62 -22.82 -25.53
CA PHE A 340 -25.45 -23.38 -26.24
C PHE A 340 -24.17 -23.80 -25.47
N ASN A 341 -23.44 -24.69 -26.15
CA ASN A 341 -22.30 -25.49 -25.67
C ASN A 341 -20.94 -24.75 -25.89
N PRO A 342 -19.80 -25.19 -25.32
CA PRO A 342 -19.06 -24.33 -24.41
C PRO A 342 -17.84 -23.61 -25.05
N PRO A 343 -17.21 -22.66 -24.33
CA PRO A 343 -16.30 -21.60 -24.84
C PRO A 343 -15.07 -21.84 -25.78
N LEU A 344 -14.86 -22.88 -26.58
CA LEU A 344 -14.25 -24.20 -26.34
C LEU A 344 -14.80 -25.03 -25.16
N PRO A 345 -14.90 -26.37 -25.31
CA PRO A 345 -15.51 -27.23 -24.30
C PRO A 345 -14.94 -27.04 -22.89
N SER A 346 -15.83 -26.90 -21.91
CA SER A 346 -15.51 -26.61 -20.50
C SER A 346 -14.70 -27.71 -19.79
N GLY A 347 -14.46 -28.84 -20.47
CA GLY A 347 -13.58 -29.92 -20.03
C GLY A 347 -12.18 -29.92 -20.67
N ASP A 348 -11.75 -28.86 -21.37
CA ASP A 348 -10.36 -28.74 -21.82
C ASP A 348 -9.41 -28.63 -20.60
N PRO A 349 -8.51 -29.61 -20.38
CA PRO A 349 -7.67 -29.66 -19.17
C PRO A 349 -6.48 -28.67 -19.22
N THR A 350 -6.39 -27.83 -20.25
CA THR A 350 -5.30 -26.88 -20.47
C THR A 350 -5.75 -25.42 -20.53
N ARG A 351 -6.99 -25.14 -20.93
CA ARG A 351 -7.60 -23.80 -20.95
C ARG A 351 -7.43 -23.02 -19.64
N HIS A 352 -7.47 -23.71 -18.50
CA HIS A 352 -7.40 -23.13 -17.16
C HIS A 352 -6.15 -23.61 -16.39
N ARG A 353 -4.96 -23.59 -17.02
CA ARG A 353 -3.68 -23.78 -16.32
C ARG A 353 -3.40 -22.61 -15.36
N ARG A 354 -3.95 -22.76 -14.14
CA ARG A 354 -3.66 -22.10 -12.85
C ARG A 354 -2.67 -20.91 -12.92
N GLY A 355 -3.08 -19.72 -12.50
CA GLY A 355 -2.17 -18.60 -12.18
C GLY A 355 -1.59 -17.82 -13.37
N THR A 356 -1.40 -18.46 -14.51
CA THR A 356 -0.53 -17.98 -15.60
C THR A 356 -0.88 -16.65 -16.27
N ARG A 357 -2.08 -16.11 -16.04
CA ARG A 357 -2.60 -14.85 -16.62
C ARG A 357 -3.62 -14.16 -15.71
N ILE A 358 -3.31 -14.07 -14.42
CA ILE A 358 -4.21 -13.46 -13.43
C ILE A 358 -3.67 -12.08 -13.09
N ASP A 359 -4.53 -11.07 -13.23
CA ASP A 359 -4.19 -9.69 -12.89
C ASP A 359 -4.18 -9.52 -11.36
N TYR A 360 -3.50 -8.48 -10.85
CA TYR A 360 -3.22 -8.36 -9.43
C TYR A 360 -4.12 -7.38 -8.67
N PHE A 361 -4.35 -7.69 -7.40
CA PHE A 361 -4.70 -6.74 -6.35
C PHE A 361 -3.71 -6.89 -5.18
N LEU A 362 -2.85 -5.89 -5.00
CA LEU A 362 -1.80 -5.84 -3.98
C LEU A 362 -2.02 -4.64 -3.06
N SER A 363 -2.27 -4.87 -1.77
CA SER A 363 -2.55 -3.80 -0.80
C SER A 363 -1.48 -3.67 0.28
N TRP A 364 -1.21 -2.43 0.69
CA TRP A 364 -0.45 -2.09 1.88
C TRP A 364 -1.36 -1.37 2.87
N HIS A 365 -1.19 -1.70 4.14
CA HIS A 365 -1.93 -1.11 5.24
C HIS A 365 -0.99 -0.36 6.19
N GLY A 366 -1.40 0.83 6.63
CA GLY A 366 -0.61 1.63 7.55
C GLY A 366 -0.69 1.12 8.99
N PRO A 367 0.30 1.38 9.85
CA PRO A 367 0.18 1.14 11.29
C PRO A 367 -0.97 1.90 11.99
N GLN A 368 -1.58 2.91 11.35
CA GLN A 368 -2.82 3.52 11.84
C GLN A 368 -4.10 2.92 11.23
N TYR A 369 -4.09 2.47 9.96
CA TYR A 369 -5.30 2.08 9.23
C TYR A 369 -5.15 0.75 8.48
N TRP A 370 -6.00 -0.22 8.83
CA TRP A 370 -6.10 -1.52 8.16
C TRP A 370 -7.44 -1.67 7.43
N PRO A 371 -7.46 -1.65 6.09
CA PRO A 371 -8.61 -2.13 5.34
C PRO A 371 -8.76 -3.65 5.50
N LEU A 372 -9.99 -4.12 5.68
CA LEU A 372 -10.32 -5.54 5.60
C LEU A 372 -11.02 -5.82 4.27
N TYR A 373 -10.34 -6.60 3.42
CA TYR A 373 -10.90 -7.09 2.16
C TYR A 373 -11.57 -8.44 2.32
N ARG A 374 -12.58 -8.69 1.48
CA ARG A 374 -13.39 -9.90 1.35
C ARG A 374 -13.79 -10.08 -0.11
N ASP A 375 -14.34 -11.24 -0.40
CA ASP A 375 -15.09 -11.52 -1.63
C ASP A 375 -14.28 -11.24 -2.92
N THR A 376 -12.96 -11.46 -2.87
CA THR A 376 -12.12 -11.39 -4.07
C THR A 376 -12.50 -12.52 -5.02
N THR A 377 -12.78 -12.18 -6.27
CA THR A 377 -13.36 -13.09 -7.27
C THR A 377 -12.74 -12.90 -8.64
N VAL A 378 -12.74 -13.99 -9.42
CA VAL A 378 -12.27 -14.01 -10.81
C VAL A 378 -13.32 -13.39 -11.71
N LEU A 379 -12.89 -12.54 -12.65
CA LEU A 379 -13.76 -11.98 -13.68
C LEU A 379 -13.46 -12.63 -15.03
N VAL A 380 -14.39 -13.46 -15.49
CA VAL A 380 -14.47 -13.90 -16.90
C VAL A 380 -15.71 -13.24 -17.48
N TRP A 381 -15.52 -12.10 -18.16
CA TRP A 381 -16.59 -11.39 -18.86
C TRP A 381 -16.56 -11.73 -20.34
N GLN A 382 -17.73 -11.81 -21.00
CA GLN A 382 -17.85 -12.21 -22.40
C GLN A 382 -18.59 -11.16 -23.24
N SER A 383 -18.14 -10.95 -24.47
CA SER A 383 -18.76 -10.04 -25.46
C SER A 383 -19.82 -10.72 -26.32
N SER A 384 -19.74 -12.04 -26.44
CA SER A 384 -20.75 -12.95 -26.97
C SER A 384 -20.52 -14.34 -26.36
N PRO A 385 -21.48 -15.28 -26.39
CA PRO A 385 -21.32 -16.58 -25.76
C PRO A 385 -20.03 -17.31 -26.21
N GLY A 386 -19.16 -17.62 -25.25
CA GLY A 386 -17.85 -18.24 -25.49
C GLY A 386 -16.72 -17.28 -25.87
N ARG A 387 -16.98 -15.96 -26.03
CA ARG A 387 -15.99 -14.96 -26.40
C ARG A 387 -15.62 -14.06 -25.22
N ASP A 388 -14.64 -14.49 -24.43
CA ASP A 388 -14.08 -13.74 -23.30
C ASP A 388 -13.54 -12.36 -23.76
N ILE A 389 -13.82 -11.27 -23.03
CA ILE A 389 -13.42 -9.89 -23.42
C ILE A 389 -11.94 -9.57 -23.16
N SER A 390 -11.26 -10.44 -22.44
CA SER A 390 -9.84 -10.36 -22.13
C SER A 390 -9.22 -11.73 -22.36
N ASP A 391 -7.93 -11.79 -22.69
CA ASP A 391 -7.15 -13.03 -22.63
C ASP A 391 -6.39 -13.19 -21.29
N HIS A 392 -6.66 -12.29 -20.34
CA HIS A 392 -6.32 -12.32 -18.92
C HIS A 392 -7.55 -12.53 -18.02
N TYR A 393 -7.31 -12.93 -16.77
CA TYR A 393 -8.32 -13.02 -15.71
C TYR A 393 -8.22 -11.79 -14.80
N GLY A 394 -9.02 -10.77 -15.09
CA GLY A 394 -9.18 -9.62 -14.19
C GLY A 394 -9.88 -9.99 -12.88
N LEU A 395 -9.85 -9.07 -11.91
CA LEU A 395 -10.34 -9.31 -10.55
C LEU A 395 -11.44 -8.34 -10.11
N ALA A 396 -12.33 -8.80 -9.23
CA ALA A 396 -13.11 -7.94 -8.35
C ALA A 396 -12.75 -8.21 -6.88
N THR A 397 -12.77 -7.21 -6.01
CA THR A 397 -12.62 -7.38 -4.55
C THR A 397 -13.41 -6.32 -3.78
N ARG A 398 -13.71 -6.58 -2.51
CA ARG A 398 -14.49 -5.69 -1.65
C ARG A 398 -13.79 -5.44 -0.32
N GLN A 399 -13.45 -4.18 -0.04
CA GLN A 399 -13.24 -3.72 1.33
C GLN A 399 -14.59 -3.70 2.07
N THR A 400 -14.67 -4.30 3.26
CA THR A 400 -15.87 -4.30 4.10
C THR A 400 -15.80 -3.28 5.24
N ASP A 401 -14.61 -3.12 5.82
CA ASP A 401 -14.35 -2.18 6.90
C ASP A 401 -12.92 -1.65 6.89
N VAL A 402 -12.72 -0.50 7.53
CA VAL A 402 -11.40 0.01 7.89
C VAL A 402 -11.29 0.05 9.40
N ARG A 403 -10.27 -0.58 9.93
CA ARG A 403 -9.91 -0.50 11.35
C ARG A 403 -8.91 0.62 11.53
N GLU A 404 -9.10 1.42 12.57
CA GLU A 404 -8.13 2.41 13.01
C GLU A 404 -7.56 2.01 14.36
N LEU A 405 -6.27 2.23 14.55
CA LEU A 405 -5.68 2.29 15.87
C LEU A 405 -4.84 3.57 15.95
N HIS A 406 -5.17 4.43 16.91
CA HIS A 406 -4.57 5.74 17.07
C HIS A 406 -3.90 5.86 18.43
N VAL A 407 -2.66 6.34 18.45
CA VAL A 407 -1.92 6.63 19.68
C VAL A 407 -1.74 8.13 19.83
N SER A 408 -2.19 8.67 20.96
CA SER A 408 -1.92 10.05 21.37
C SER A 408 -0.84 10.04 22.47
N VAL A 409 0.22 10.83 22.32
CA VAL A 409 1.36 10.90 23.25
C VAL A 409 1.60 12.34 23.68
N HIS A 410 1.61 12.59 24.99
CA HIS A 410 1.79 13.91 25.60
C HIS A 410 3.22 14.17 26.11
N ARG A 411 4.06 13.13 26.18
CA ARG A 411 5.50 13.27 26.44
C ARG A 411 6.27 13.69 25.17
N PRO A 412 7.47 14.28 25.31
CA PRO A 412 8.36 14.48 24.19
C PRO A 412 8.74 13.17 23.49
N LEU A 413 8.91 13.22 22.17
CA LEU A 413 9.57 12.14 21.43
C LEU A 413 11.08 12.11 21.73
N GLY A 414 11.70 10.95 21.51
CA GLY A 414 13.13 10.72 21.68
C GLY A 414 14.00 11.34 20.58
N ILE A 415 15.12 10.71 20.23
CA ILE A 415 16.01 11.20 19.17
C ILE A 415 15.51 10.66 17.83
N ILE A 416 15.09 11.55 16.94
CA ILE A 416 14.79 11.20 15.56
C ILE A 416 16.09 11.23 14.74
N THR A 417 16.38 10.12 14.10
CA THR A 417 17.55 9.93 13.24
C THR A 417 17.10 9.90 11.79
N LEU A 418 17.41 10.95 11.02
CA LEU A 418 17.23 10.96 9.56
C LEU A 418 18.52 10.53 8.86
N THR A 419 18.41 9.77 7.77
CA THR A 419 19.58 9.36 6.98
C THR A 419 19.26 9.04 5.53
N LEU A 420 19.84 9.77 4.58
CA LEU A 420 19.79 9.40 3.15
C LEU A 420 20.60 8.10 2.92
N LYS A 421 20.04 7.14 2.17
CA LYS A 421 20.62 5.78 2.00
C LYS A 421 21.05 5.45 0.57
N GLN A 422 20.17 5.73 -0.38
CA GLN A 422 20.35 5.38 -1.80
C GLN A 422 19.41 6.22 -2.65
N PHE A 423 19.68 6.33 -3.94
CA PHE A 423 18.66 6.69 -4.94
C PHE A 423 18.57 5.61 -6.01
N HIS A 424 17.46 5.64 -6.73
CA HIS A 424 17.22 4.86 -7.95
C HIS A 424 16.98 5.89 -9.04
N CYS A 425 17.83 5.90 -10.07
CA CYS A 425 17.57 6.67 -11.28
C CYS A 425 16.44 5.93 -12.02
N LEU A 426 15.33 6.61 -12.28
CA LEU A 426 14.18 6.01 -12.96
C LEU A 426 14.19 6.37 -14.45
N GLU A 427 14.61 7.60 -14.73
CA GLU A 427 14.71 8.26 -16.03
C GLU A 427 15.72 9.40 -15.92
N GLU A 428 16.45 9.66 -16.99
CA GLU A 428 17.53 10.66 -17.06
C GLU A 428 17.11 11.92 -17.79
N THR A 429 17.85 12.99 -17.52
CA THR A 429 17.86 14.22 -18.28
C THR A 429 18.52 13.96 -19.65
N ASP A 430 17.88 14.42 -20.72
CA ASP A 430 18.33 14.24 -22.13
C ASP A 430 19.28 15.39 -22.58
N GLU A 431 19.73 16.23 -21.64
CA GLU A 431 20.59 17.39 -21.85
C GLU A 431 22.07 16.97 -21.97
N LEU A 432 22.94 17.84 -22.49
CA LEU A 432 24.34 17.50 -22.83
C LEU A 432 25.31 17.69 -21.65
N GLY A 433 24.98 17.08 -20.50
CA GLY A 433 25.74 17.14 -19.25
C GLY A 433 26.73 15.99 -19.00
N ASP A 434 27.17 15.87 -17.75
CA ASP A 434 27.81 14.67 -17.18
C ASP A 434 26.79 13.98 -16.25
N ASP A 435 26.79 12.64 -16.21
CA ASP A 435 25.84 11.83 -15.43
C ASP A 435 26.09 11.91 -13.89
N THR A 436 26.58 13.05 -13.39
CA THR A 436 27.02 13.26 -12.01
C THR A 436 25.99 14.04 -11.21
N VAL A 437 25.30 13.37 -10.28
CA VAL A 437 24.20 13.96 -9.51
C VAL A 437 24.58 14.18 -8.05
N ASP A 438 24.36 15.41 -7.57
CA ASP A 438 24.48 15.83 -6.17
C ASP A 438 23.10 15.85 -5.49
N PHE A 439 23.02 15.35 -4.25
CA PHE A 439 21.78 15.42 -3.46
C PHE A 439 21.98 16.13 -2.12
N GLN A 440 21.06 17.04 -1.78
CA GLN A 440 20.95 17.66 -0.46
C GLN A 440 19.79 17.03 0.31
N LEU A 441 20.05 16.60 1.55
CA LEU A 441 19.00 16.28 2.52
C LEU A 441 18.85 17.46 3.48
N SER A 442 17.61 17.88 3.72
CA SER A 442 17.27 18.91 4.70
C SER A 442 15.99 18.56 5.46
N TYR A 443 15.75 19.24 6.58
CA TYR A 443 14.53 19.12 7.34
C TYR A 443 14.05 20.46 7.92
N TYR A 444 12.75 20.55 8.19
CA TYR A 444 12.14 21.62 8.98
C TYR A 444 11.08 21.02 9.93
N ALA A 445 11.16 21.36 11.22
CA ALA A 445 10.28 20.83 12.25
C ALA A 445 9.25 21.86 12.74
N ALA A 446 8.10 21.39 13.23
CA ALA A 446 7.06 22.26 13.80
C ALA A 446 7.52 23.06 15.04
N ASN A 447 8.58 22.62 15.72
CA ASN A 447 9.24 23.35 16.81
C ASN A 447 10.16 24.49 16.33
N GLY A 448 10.35 24.65 15.02
CA GLY A 448 11.20 25.66 14.38
C GLY A 448 12.63 25.22 14.04
N SER A 449 13.08 24.02 14.46
CA SER A 449 14.42 23.53 14.11
C SER A 449 14.53 23.12 12.65
N ARG A 450 15.74 23.29 12.08
CA ARG A 450 16.06 22.95 10.69
C ARG A 450 17.57 22.78 10.51
N ASP A 451 17.95 21.99 9.52
CA ASP A 451 19.33 21.78 9.06
C ASP A 451 19.29 21.29 7.59
N ALA A 452 20.37 21.48 6.85
CA ALA A 452 20.47 21.17 5.42
C ALA A 452 21.92 20.83 5.04
N ARG A 453 22.15 19.67 4.41
CA ARG A 453 23.50 19.17 4.10
C ARG A 453 23.52 18.36 2.80
N TRP A 454 24.50 18.63 1.95
CA TRP A 454 24.83 17.81 0.78
C TRP A 454 25.42 16.47 1.22
N VAL A 455 25.11 15.39 0.48
CA VAL A 455 25.51 14.00 0.81
C VAL A 455 26.67 13.50 -0.09
N GLY A 456 27.15 14.35 -0.99
CA GLY A 456 28.19 14.05 -1.98
C GLY A 456 27.61 13.68 -3.34
N ASN A 457 28.50 13.66 -4.33
CA ASN A 457 28.23 13.31 -5.72
C ASN A 457 28.14 11.80 -5.92
N VAL A 458 27.43 11.41 -6.98
CA VAL A 458 27.46 10.09 -7.58
C VAL A 458 27.62 10.27 -9.08
N ASP A 459 28.76 9.81 -9.59
CA ASP A 459 29.20 9.96 -10.98
C ASP A 459 28.79 8.74 -11.81
N GLY A 460 28.46 8.91 -13.09
CA GLY A 460 28.07 7.80 -13.96
C GLY A 460 26.73 7.18 -13.56
N VAL A 461 25.70 8.03 -13.40
CA VAL A 461 24.31 7.61 -13.29
C VAL A 461 23.88 6.88 -14.57
N ALA A 462 22.89 5.98 -14.45
CA ALA A 462 22.35 5.19 -15.56
C ALA A 462 20.86 4.87 -15.31
N THR A 463 20.02 5.04 -16.34
CA THR A 463 18.56 4.85 -16.28
C THR A 463 18.21 3.44 -15.77
N GLY A 464 17.55 3.38 -14.61
CA GLY A 464 17.15 2.14 -13.92
C GLY A 464 18.16 1.57 -12.93
N GLU A 465 19.33 2.20 -12.72
CA GLU A 465 20.34 1.74 -11.76
C GLU A 465 20.21 2.38 -10.36
N VAL A 466 20.76 1.69 -9.35
CA VAL A 466 20.51 1.99 -7.92
C VAL A 466 21.80 2.28 -7.15
N TYR A 467 22.01 3.54 -6.82
CA TYR A 467 23.23 4.11 -6.26
C TYR A 467 23.14 4.27 -4.75
N LYS A 468 24.20 3.93 -4.02
CA LYS A 468 24.24 3.88 -2.54
C LYS A 468 25.32 4.81 -1.99
N TYR A 469 24.96 5.57 -0.97
CA TYR A 469 25.86 6.56 -0.38
C TYR A 469 26.85 5.90 0.56
N GLN A 470 28.15 6.18 0.34
CA GLN A 470 29.23 5.60 1.14
C GLN A 470 29.31 6.22 2.55
N SER A 471 28.98 7.51 2.67
CA SER A 471 28.92 8.24 3.95
C SER A 471 27.50 8.78 4.18
N PRO A 472 26.71 8.20 5.08
CA PRO A 472 25.37 8.70 5.38
C PRO A 472 25.42 10.06 6.09
N VAL A 473 24.80 11.09 5.52
CA VAL A 473 24.42 12.29 6.29
C VAL A 473 23.41 11.89 7.35
N VAL A 474 23.73 12.17 8.61
CA VAL A 474 22.87 11.89 9.77
C VAL A 474 22.44 13.20 10.44
N PHE A 475 21.13 13.41 10.52
CA PHE A 475 20.54 14.41 11.40
C PHE A 475 20.01 13.73 12.66
N ARG A 476 20.32 14.30 13.83
CA ARG A 476 19.69 13.97 15.11
C ARG A 476 18.80 15.12 15.52
N ILE A 477 17.51 14.85 15.67
CA ILE A 477 16.47 15.85 15.89
C ILE A 477 15.75 15.49 17.18
N HIS A 478 15.81 16.38 18.17
CA HIS A 478 14.95 16.30 19.36
C HIS A 478 13.50 16.62 18.97
N ASP A 479 12.52 16.22 19.81
CA ASP A 479 11.09 16.27 19.49
C ASP A 479 10.65 17.43 18.56
N PRO A 480 10.27 17.15 17.31
CA PRO A 480 9.94 18.15 16.30
C PRO A 480 8.58 18.81 16.55
N GLY A 481 7.79 18.36 17.52
CA GLY A 481 6.45 18.85 17.80
C GLY A 481 5.38 18.11 17.01
N ALA A 482 4.58 18.84 16.24
CA ALA A 482 3.43 18.28 15.51
C ALA A 482 3.81 17.49 14.24
N TRP A 483 4.87 17.91 13.54
CA TRP A 483 5.31 17.34 12.26
C TRP A 483 6.79 17.68 12.00
N LEU A 484 7.37 16.94 11.05
CA LEU A 484 8.70 17.10 10.51
C LEU A 484 8.59 17.03 8.99
N ASP A 485 8.89 18.13 8.30
CA ASP A 485 9.06 18.15 6.86
C ASP A 485 10.49 17.72 6.52
N LEU A 486 10.60 16.81 5.56
CA LEU A 486 11.85 16.24 5.08
C LEU A 486 11.93 16.52 3.59
N THR A 487 12.95 17.28 3.19
CA THR A 487 13.12 17.77 1.83
C THR A 487 14.42 17.23 1.24
N VAL A 488 14.33 16.69 0.04
CA VAL A 488 15.48 16.30 -0.77
C VAL A 488 15.51 17.22 -1.99
N LYS A 489 16.69 17.74 -2.31
CA LYS A 489 16.96 18.49 -3.54
C LYS A 489 18.02 17.74 -4.35
N GLY A 490 17.73 17.49 -5.62
CA GLY A 490 18.71 17.02 -6.60
C GLY A 490 19.36 18.20 -7.33
N ARG A 491 20.52 17.97 -7.93
CA ARG A 491 21.20 18.89 -8.83
C ARG A 491 22.16 18.11 -9.71
N GLU A 492 22.15 18.41 -11.00
CA GLU A 492 23.15 17.88 -11.95
C GLU A 492 24.46 18.66 -11.81
N LYS A 493 25.55 18.15 -12.39
CA LYS A 493 26.85 18.81 -12.38
C LYS A 493 27.46 18.76 -13.77
N ASP A 494 27.93 19.92 -14.21
CA ASP A 494 28.58 20.06 -15.50
C ASP A 494 30.07 20.31 -15.39
N ASP A 495 30.81 19.83 -16.38
CA ASP A 495 32.20 20.25 -16.64
C ASP A 495 32.31 21.77 -16.92
N TRP A 496 31.20 22.45 -17.24
CA TRP A 496 31.15 23.87 -17.59
C TRP A 496 30.73 24.76 -16.39
N PRO A 497 31.57 25.70 -15.95
CA PRO A 497 31.25 26.55 -14.81
C PRO A 497 29.95 27.35 -14.98
N ASN A 498 29.01 27.13 -14.08
CA ASN A 498 27.66 27.72 -14.02
C ASN A 498 26.67 27.22 -15.10
N ALA A 499 26.79 25.97 -15.57
CA ALA A 499 25.64 25.22 -16.07
C ALA A 499 24.91 24.61 -14.85
N ASP A 500 25.21 23.38 -14.42
CA ASP A 500 24.79 22.74 -13.16
C ASP A 500 23.28 22.94 -12.78
N ASP A 501 22.36 22.33 -13.55
CA ASP A 501 20.91 22.56 -13.40
C ASP A 501 20.22 21.84 -12.22
N GLU A 502 18.99 22.27 -11.88
CA GLU A 502 18.24 21.84 -10.69
C GLU A 502 17.11 20.86 -11.01
N ILE A 503 17.48 19.58 -11.16
CA ILE A 503 16.59 18.41 -11.33
C ILE A 503 15.20 18.58 -10.67
N ASP A 504 15.10 18.64 -9.33
CA ASP A 504 13.86 18.94 -8.58
C ASP A 504 14.15 19.08 -7.06
N THR A 505 13.19 19.63 -6.30
CA THR A 505 13.14 19.64 -4.84
C THR A 505 11.86 18.99 -4.29
N GLY A 506 11.92 17.68 -4.02
CA GLY A 506 10.84 16.90 -3.43
C GLY A 506 10.75 16.99 -1.91
N THR A 507 9.53 17.13 -1.36
CA THR A 507 9.29 17.23 0.09
C THR A 507 8.22 16.24 0.58
N ILE A 508 8.48 15.57 1.70
CA ILE A 508 7.50 14.73 2.41
C ILE A 508 7.28 15.23 3.84
N ARG A 509 6.01 15.33 4.27
CA ARG A 509 5.65 15.57 5.67
C ARG A 509 5.59 14.25 6.44
N VAL A 510 6.18 14.25 7.63
CA VAL A 510 6.20 13.15 8.60
C VAL A 510 5.50 13.64 9.87
N GLU A 511 4.28 13.20 10.10
CA GLU A 511 3.45 13.63 11.24
C GLU A 511 3.96 13.05 12.57
N ARG A 512 3.72 13.72 13.72
CA ARG A 512 4.04 13.19 15.06
C ARG A 512 3.53 11.76 15.27
N ARG A 513 2.32 11.48 14.78
CA ARG A 513 1.69 10.15 14.83
C ARG A 513 2.41 9.08 14.01
N GLU A 514 3.08 9.44 12.91
CA GLU A 514 3.96 8.50 12.19
C GLU A 514 5.24 8.24 13.01
N LEU A 515 5.84 9.28 13.58
CA LEU A 515 7.03 9.18 14.42
C LEU A 515 6.78 8.33 15.69
N THR A 516 5.60 8.43 16.29
CA THR A 516 5.16 7.55 17.40
C THR A 516 5.13 6.05 17.01
N GLU A 517 4.84 5.72 15.75
CA GLU A 517 4.86 4.33 15.26
C GLU A 517 6.28 3.79 14.99
N LEU A 518 7.28 4.69 15.00
CA LEU A 518 8.69 4.40 14.74
C LEU A 518 9.56 4.34 16.00
N ILE A 519 8.99 4.49 17.20
CA ILE A 519 9.71 4.41 18.49
C ILE A 519 10.39 3.04 18.63
N GLY A 520 11.70 3.04 18.88
CA GLY A 520 12.54 1.84 18.93
C GLY A 520 12.75 1.15 17.58
N ARG A 521 12.49 1.85 16.46
CA ARG A 521 12.44 1.28 15.10
C ARG A 521 13.09 2.20 14.07
N THR A 522 13.19 1.72 12.84
CA THR A 522 13.58 2.52 11.67
C THR A 522 12.78 2.07 10.46
N THR A 523 12.26 3.03 9.70
CA THR A 523 11.59 2.81 8.41
C THR A 523 12.42 3.40 7.26
N ARG A 524 11.90 3.27 6.04
CA ARG A 524 12.34 3.99 4.85
C ARG A 524 11.15 4.74 4.27
N ARG A 525 11.38 5.98 3.85
CA ARG A 525 10.49 6.74 2.97
C ARG A 525 11.22 6.98 1.65
N VAL A 526 10.47 7.03 0.56
CA VAL A 526 10.97 7.48 -0.74
C VAL A 526 10.52 8.92 -0.95
N VAL A 527 11.42 9.76 -1.41
CA VAL A 527 11.11 11.09 -1.97
C VAL A 527 11.32 10.98 -3.47
N ARG A 528 10.28 11.30 -4.25
CA ARG A 528 10.42 11.44 -5.72
C ARG A 528 10.93 12.85 -6.02
N LEU A 529 11.83 12.92 -6.98
CA LEU A 529 12.23 14.11 -7.72
C LEU A 529 11.75 13.90 -9.16
N ALA A 530 11.10 14.89 -9.77
CA ALA A 530 10.64 14.81 -11.16
C ALA A 530 10.61 16.21 -11.79
N GLY A 531 11.65 16.53 -12.56
CA GLY A 531 11.85 17.83 -13.19
C GLY A 531 13.02 17.79 -14.18
N ASP A 532 13.07 18.79 -15.06
CA ASP A 532 14.02 18.96 -16.19
C ASP A 532 14.20 17.75 -17.13
N GLY A 533 13.29 16.77 -17.04
CA GLY A 533 13.24 15.55 -17.86
C GLY A 533 13.38 14.28 -17.03
N GLY A 534 14.31 14.26 -16.08
CA GLY A 534 14.60 13.08 -15.26
C GLY A 534 13.59 12.77 -14.14
N GLU A 535 13.55 11.50 -13.71
CA GLU A 535 12.87 11.09 -12.48
C GLU A 535 13.81 10.29 -11.57
N TYR A 536 13.89 10.68 -10.30
CA TYR A 536 14.74 10.02 -9.29
C TYR A 536 13.95 9.67 -8.03
N ALA A 537 14.19 8.48 -7.49
CA ALA A 537 13.57 8.00 -6.27
C ALA A 537 14.58 7.85 -5.13
N VAL A 538 14.63 8.86 -4.26
CA VAL A 538 15.61 8.97 -3.18
C VAL A 538 15.08 8.33 -1.90
N THR A 539 15.79 7.33 -1.39
CA THR A 539 15.41 6.59 -0.18
C THR A 539 16.07 7.19 1.05
N VAL A 540 15.24 7.65 1.98
CA VAL A 540 15.66 8.22 3.27
C VAL A 540 15.14 7.36 4.41
N SER A 541 16.04 6.90 5.28
CA SER A 541 15.68 6.22 6.52
C SER A 541 15.28 7.23 7.60
N ILE A 542 14.25 6.85 8.37
CA ILE A 542 13.76 7.59 9.53
C ILE A 542 13.70 6.61 10.70
N GLY A 543 14.50 6.85 11.75
CA GLY A 543 14.45 6.12 13.01
C GLY A 543 14.05 7.01 14.17
N VAL A 544 13.50 6.42 15.23
CA VAL A 544 13.22 7.12 16.49
C VAL A 544 13.74 6.28 17.65
N GLU A 545 14.74 6.83 18.35
CA GLU A 545 15.46 6.25 19.50
C GLU A 545 14.83 6.73 20.82
#